data_AF-A0A4U9CWT8-F1
#
_entry.id   AF-A0A4U9CWT8-F1
#
_cell.length_a   1.000
_cell.length_b   1.000
_cell.length_c   1.000
_cell.angle_alpha   90.00
_cell.angle_beta   90.00
_cell.angle_gamma   90.00
#
_symmetry.space_group_name_H-M   'P 1'
#
loop_
_entity.id
_entity.type
_entity.pdbx_description
1 polymer ?
#
loop_
_entity_poly.entity_id
_entity_poly.type
_entity_poly.pdbx_seq_one_letter_code
_entity_poly.pdbx_strand_id
1 'polypeptide(L)'
;MQKIGHVFPAHLPERMKTWRDKYEHHLLLKMAGDGVEEAQAWLTEYFKEAEGDFFVCTAEEGSKAFLHRFAAAGAAIRYQAVHADEVEDILALDIALRRNDTEWFEHLPAEIDNQLVYKLYYGHFMCHVFHQDYIVKKGVDAHALKEKMLELLKRAARSIPPSTTSGIFTKRRRA
;
A
#
# COMPACT_ATOMS: atom_id res chain seq x y z
N MET A 1 6.97 8.25 -26.11
CA MET A 1 6.21 9.20 -25.28
C MET A 1 6.73 9.36 -23.85
N GLN A 2 7.45 8.40 -23.26
CA GLN A 2 7.98 8.51 -21.88
C GLN A 2 9.21 9.42 -21.71
N LYS A 3 10.02 9.62 -22.76
CA LYS A 3 11.23 10.47 -22.70
C LYS A 3 10.96 11.96 -22.43
N ILE A 4 9.73 12.44 -22.65
CA ILE A 4 9.34 13.85 -22.44
C ILE A 4 8.87 14.08 -20.99
N GLY A 5 8.63 13.02 -20.21
CA GLY A 5 8.13 13.11 -18.83
C GLY A 5 9.11 13.78 -17.85
N HIS A 6 10.42 13.73 -18.12
CA HIS A 6 11.45 14.39 -17.31
C HIS A 6 11.43 15.93 -17.39
N VAL A 7 10.68 16.49 -18.35
CA VAL A 7 10.58 17.94 -18.58
C VAL A 7 9.40 18.56 -17.80
N PHE A 8 8.49 17.75 -17.27
CA PHE A 8 7.37 18.25 -16.49
C PHE A 8 7.76 18.44 -15.01
N PRO A 9 7.36 19.56 -14.37
CA PRO A 9 7.66 19.82 -12.97
C PRO A 9 7.10 18.71 -12.09
N ALA A 10 7.79 18.45 -10.98
CA ALA A 10 7.39 17.44 -10.01
C ALA A 10 5.93 17.66 -9.57
N HIS A 11 5.06 16.71 -9.89
CA HIS A 11 3.62 16.83 -9.65
C HIS A 11 3.26 16.77 -8.15
N LEU A 12 4.17 16.29 -7.31
CA LEU A 12 3.98 16.14 -5.87
C LEU A 12 4.41 17.42 -5.12
N PRO A 13 3.60 17.96 -4.19
CA PRO A 13 3.99 19.04 -3.29
C PRO A 13 5.28 18.72 -2.51
N GLU A 14 6.10 19.73 -2.22
CA GLU A 14 7.37 19.55 -1.51
C GLU A 14 7.20 18.89 -0.15
N ARG A 15 6.18 19.30 0.63
CA ARG A 15 5.92 18.73 1.96
C ARG A 15 5.65 17.23 1.92
N MET A 16 4.97 16.75 0.88
CA MET A 16 4.76 15.31 0.67
C MET A 16 6.06 14.57 0.33
N LYS A 17 7.01 15.21 -0.38
CA LYS A 17 8.32 14.61 -0.65
C LYS A 17 9.14 14.51 0.63
N THR A 18 9.19 15.58 1.42
CA THR A 18 9.85 15.58 2.73
C THR A 18 9.30 14.49 3.64
N TRP A 19 7.98 14.30 3.64
CA TRP A 19 7.33 13.24 4.39
C TRP A 19 7.66 11.83 3.89
N ARG A 20 7.76 11.64 2.58
CA ARG A 20 8.23 10.38 1.99
C ARG A 20 9.66 10.05 2.38
N ASP A 21 10.51 11.04 2.55
CA ASP A 21 11.89 10.81 2.99
C ASP A 21 11.99 10.62 4.52
N LYS A 22 11.01 11.09 5.30
CA LYS A 22 10.98 11.00 6.76
C LYS A 22 10.26 9.75 7.31
N TYR A 23 9.19 9.32 6.66
CA TYR A 23 8.31 8.25 7.14
C TYR A 23 8.07 7.21 6.03
N GLU A 24 8.15 5.93 6.37
CA GLU A 24 7.88 4.83 5.43
C GLU A 24 6.37 4.64 5.19
N HIS A 25 5.55 4.81 6.23
CA HIS A 25 4.11 4.59 6.17
C HIS A 25 3.35 5.91 6.19
N HIS A 26 2.47 6.12 5.20
CA HIS A 26 1.63 7.31 5.13
C HIS A 26 0.15 6.94 5.18
N LEU A 27 -0.59 7.63 6.04
CA LEU A 27 -2.05 7.54 6.13
C LEU A 27 -2.68 8.86 5.67
N LEU A 28 -3.42 8.80 4.55
CA LEU A 28 -4.26 9.92 4.13
C LEU A 28 -5.61 9.86 4.85
N LEU A 29 -5.75 10.64 5.92
CA LEU A 29 -6.99 10.75 6.69
C LEU A 29 -7.80 11.96 6.24
N LYS A 30 -8.97 11.74 5.66
CA LYS A 30 -9.90 12.80 5.22
C LYS A 30 -11.12 12.84 6.11
N MET A 31 -11.27 13.96 6.81
CA MET A 31 -12.38 14.24 7.70
C MET A 31 -13.35 15.26 7.09
N ALA A 32 -14.56 15.34 7.63
CA ALA A 32 -15.58 16.31 7.23
C ALA A 32 -16.43 16.72 8.43
N GLY A 33 -16.99 17.93 8.37
CA GLY A 33 -17.77 18.51 9.48
C GLY A 33 -16.96 18.57 10.77
N ASP A 34 -17.65 18.32 11.89
CA ASP A 34 -17.08 18.38 13.24
C ASP A 34 -15.92 17.38 13.45
N GLY A 35 -15.86 16.31 12.65
CA GLY A 35 -14.78 15.31 12.69
C GLY A 35 -13.41 15.88 12.29
N VAL A 36 -13.35 17.06 11.67
CA VAL A 36 -12.07 17.72 11.34
C VAL A 36 -11.36 18.17 12.61
N GLU A 37 -12.06 18.89 13.48
CA GLU A 37 -11.49 19.39 14.74
C GLU A 37 -11.21 18.24 15.71
N GLU A 38 -12.12 17.26 15.79
CA GLU A 38 -11.95 16.05 16.59
C GLU A 38 -10.65 15.31 16.23
N ALA A 39 -10.45 15.01 14.95
CA ALA A 39 -9.25 14.29 14.51
C ALA A 39 -7.97 15.10 14.73
N GLN A 40 -8.02 16.41 14.46
CA GLN A 40 -6.84 17.26 14.67
C GLN A 40 -6.45 17.31 16.15
N ALA A 41 -7.42 17.46 17.07
CA ALA A 41 -7.16 17.46 18.51
C ALA A 41 -6.58 16.11 18.95
N TRP A 42 -7.17 15.00 18.51
CA TRP A 42 -6.70 13.66 18.85
C TRP A 42 -5.29 13.37 18.32
N LEU A 43 -5.01 13.68 17.04
CA LEU A 43 -3.69 13.47 16.43
C LEU A 43 -2.62 14.33 17.09
N THR A 44 -2.97 15.56 17.48
CA THR A 44 -2.06 16.46 18.22
C THR A 44 -1.64 15.87 19.56
N GLU A 45 -2.57 15.23 20.29
CA GLU A 45 -2.22 14.55 21.54
C GLU A 45 -1.43 13.27 21.28
N TYR A 46 -1.89 12.44 20.34
CA TYR A 46 -1.30 11.15 20.02
C TYR A 46 0.19 11.25 19.63
N PHE A 47 0.54 12.19 18.74
CA PHE A 47 1.92 12.36 18.27
C PHE A 47 2.84 13.13 19.24
N LYS A 48 2.39 13.46 20.45
CA LYS A 48 3.31 13.86 21.53
C LYS A 48 4.15 12.69 22.03
N GLU A 49 3.60 11.48 21.96
CA GLU A 49 4.22 10.26 22.48
C GLU A 49 4.53 9.25 21.37
N ALA A 50 3.68 9.15 20.35
CA ALA A 50 3.86 8.22 19.25
C ALA A 50 4.97 8.66 18.28
N GLU A 51 5.72 7.70 17.75
CA GLU A 51 6.61 7.96 16.62
C GLU A 51 5.80 8.32 15.37
N GLY A 52 6.17 9.41 14.71
CA GLY A 52 5.47 9.92 13.54
C GLY A 52 5.25 11.41 13.63
N ASP A 53 4.37 11.93 12.78
CA ASP A 53 3.83 13.28 12.84
C ASP A 53 2.61 13.36 11.91
N PHE A 54 1.86 14.45 12.01
CA PHE A 54 0.82 14.77 11.06
C PHE A 54 0.88 16.22 10.56
N PHE A 55 0.33 16.49 9.37
CA PHE A 55 0.05 17.85 8.95
C PHE A 55 -1.34 17.98 8.35
N VAL A 56 -1.96 19.13 8.58
CA VAL A 56 -3.20 19.51 7.90
C VAL A 56 -2.86 19.93 6.48
N CYS A 57 -3.40 19.21 5.50
CA CYS A 57 -3.23 19.53 4.09
C CYS A 57 -3.90 20.86 3.77
N THR A 58 -3.25 21.68 2.95
CA THR A 58 -3.96 22.70 2.16
C THR A 58 -4.91 22.03 1.15
N ALA A 59 -5.84 22.78 0.57
CA ALA A 59 -6.73 22.25 -0.46
C ALA A 59 -5.96 21.63 -1.64
N GLU A 60 -4.85 22.26 -2.05
CA GLU A 60 -4.00 21.77 -3.13
C GLU A 60 -3.30 20.46 -2.77
N GLU A 61 -2.68 20.39 -1.58
CA GLU A 61 -2.03 19.17 -1.11
C GLU A 61 -3.01 18.03 -0.93
N GLY A 62 -4.20 18.30 -0.37
CA GLY A 62 -5.25 17.31 -0.24
C GLY A 62 -5.65 16.74 -1.60
N SER A 63 -5.91 17.60 -2.59
CA SER A 63 -6.24 17.15 -3.94
C SER A 63 -5.11 16.32 -4.57
N LYS A 64 -3.86 16.78 -4.48
CA LYS A 64 -2.70 16.09 -5.07
C LYS A 64 -2.38 14.77 -4.35
N ALA A 65 -2.54 14.71 -3.02
CA ALA A 65 -2.33 13.48 -2.25
C ALA A 65 -3.30 12.38 -2.66
N PHE A 66 -4.59 12.72 -2.81
CA PHE A 66 -5.59 11.78 -3.28
C PHE A 66 -5.32 11.32 -4.72
N LEU A 67 -5.00 12.25 -5.63
CA LEU A 67 -4.62 11.91 -7.01
C LEU A 67 -3.39 10.99 -7.04
N HIS A 68 -2.38 11.26 -6.21
CA HIS A 68 -1.18 10.44 -6.12
C HIS A 68 -1.50 9.02 -5.63
N ARG A 69 -2.38 8.89 -4.62
CA ARG A 69 -2.85 7.58 -4.13
C ARG A 69 -3.57 6.77 -5.22
N PHE A 70 -4.32 7.42 -6.13
CA PHE A 70 -4.90 6.73 -7.30
C PHE A 70 -3.84 6.38 -8.34
N ALA A 71 -2.87 7.26 -8.58
CA ALA A 71 -1.77 7.01 -9.51
C ALA A 71 -0.89 5.83 -9.09
N ALA A 72 -0.74 5.59 -7.78
CA ALA A 72 -0.02 4.44 -7.22
C ALA A 72 -0.61 3.10 -7.69
N ALA A 73 -1.94 2.99 -7.81
CA ALA A 73 -2.59 1.77 -8.30
C ALA A 73 -2.25 1.44 -9.77
N GLY A 74 -1.86 2.45 -10.56
CA GLY A 74 -1.38 2.27 -11.93
C GLY A 74 0.15 2.24 -12.05
N ALA A 75 0.89 2.42 -10.96
CA ALA A 75 2.34 2.52 -10.99
C ALA A 75 2.98 1.17 -11.35
N ALA A 76 2.51 0.07 -10.75
CA ALA A 76 3.00 -1.27 -11.04
C ALA A 76 2.82 -1.62 -12.53
N ILE A 77 1.61 -1.39 -13.07
CA ILE A 77 1.27 -1.64 -14.49
C ILE A 77 2.20 -0.86 -15.41
N ARG A 78 2.43 0.43 -15.13
CA ARG A 78 3.33 1.26 -15.96
C ARG A 78 4.78 0.82 -15.83
N TYR A 79 5.22 0.44 -14.63
CA TYR A 79 6.57 -0.06 -14.42
C TYR A 79 6.83 -1.32 -15.24
N GLN A 80 5.92 -2.31 -15.15
CA GLN A 80 6.02 -3.56 -15.90
C GLN A 80 6.01 -3.31 -17.41
N ALA A 81 5.14 -2.42 -17.91
CA ALA A 81 5.10 -2.10 -19.34
C ALA A 81 6.39 -1.45 -19.87
N VAL A 82 7.11 -0.70 -19.03
CA VAL A 82 8.40 -0.07 -19.39
C VAL A 82 9.56 -1.06 -19.29
N HIS A 83 9.50 -2.02 -18.36
CA HIS A 83 10.56 -2.98 -18.08
C HIS A 83 10.17 -4.42 -18.45
N ALA A 84 9.33 -4.61 -19.47
CA ALA A 84 8.72 -5.90 -19.79
C ALA A 84 9.74 -7.02 -20.06
N ASP A 85 10.93 -6.66 -20.55
CA ASP A 85 12.04 -7.58 -20.79
C ASP A 85 12.86 -7.91 -19.52
N GLU A 86 12.70 -7.14 -18.44
CA GLU A 86 13.47 -7.24 -17.19
C GLU A 86 12.66 -7.83 -16.01
N VAL A 87 11.33 -7.86 -16.13
CA VAL A 87 10.43 -8.36 -15.08
C VAL A 87 9.36 -9.31 -15.64
N GLU A 88 8.74 -10.09 -14.76
CA GLU A 88 7.56 -10.88 -15.11
C GLU A 88 6.26 -10.09 -14.92
N ASP A 89 5.14 -10.74 -15.21
CA ASP A 89 3.81 -10.22 -14.92
C ASP A 89 3.65 -9.85 -13.44
N ILE A 90 2.85 -8.81 -13.22
CA ILE A 90 2.58 -8.30 -11.87
C ILE A 90 1.79 -9.34 -11.09
N LEU A 91 2.30 -9.71 -9.93
CA LEU A 91 1.56 -10.50 -8.97
C LEU A 91 0.78 -9.54 -8.08
N ALA A 92 -0.54 -9.49 -8.23
CA ALA A 92 -1.42 -8.66 -7.42
C ALA A 92 -2.23 -9.49 -6.43
N LEU A 93 -2.25 -9.06 -5.16
CA LEU A 93 -3.08 -9.61 -4.08
C LEU A 93 -3.99 -8.52 -3.50
N ASP A 94 -5.29 -8.76 -3.54
CA ASP A 94 -6.31 -7.95 -2.87
C ASP A 94 -6.69 -8.66 -1.57
N ILE A 95 -6.33 -8.11 -0.41
CA ILE A 95 -6.44 -8.75 0.91
C ILE A 95 -7.35 -7.95 1.82
N ALA A 96 -8.27 -8.62 2.50
CA ALA A 96 -9.00 -8.08 3.64
C ALA A 96 -8.56 -8.78 4.93
N LEU A 97 -8.00 -8.03 5.88
CA LEU A 97 -7.66 -8.54 7.20
C LEU A 97 -8.88 -8.52 8.12
N ARG A 98 -8.81 -9.23 9.24
CA ARG A 98 -9.82 -9.13 10.29
C ARG A 98 -9.80 -7.74 10.90
N ARG A 99 -10.95 -7.30 11.41
CA ARG A 99 -11.07 -5.99 12.09
C ARG A 99 -10.23 -5.87 13.36
N ASN A 100 -9.88 -6.99 13.99
CA ASN A 100 -9.08 -7.03 15.21
C ASN A 100 -7.63 -7.47 14.95
N ASP A 101 -7.19 -7.50 13.69
CA ASP A 101 -5.80 -7.83 13.37
C ASP A 101 -4.89 -6.67 13.75
N THR A 102 -3.81 -6.96 14.48
CA THR A 102 -2.80 -5.97 14.89
C THR A 102 -1.57 -5.99 13.99
N GLU A 103 -1.34 -7.11 13.31
CA GLU A 103 -0.20 -7.34 12.42
C GLU A 103 -0.61 -7.07 10.97
N TRP A 104 -0.79 -5.78 10.64
CA TRP A 104 -1.27 -5.38 9.32
C TRP A 104 -0.16 -5.30 8.26
N PHE A 105 1.08 -5.07 8.67
CA PHE A 105 2.22 -4.97 7.77
C PHE A 105 2.86 -6.34 7.55
N GLU A 106 3.16 -6.64 6.29
CA GLU A 106 3.64 -7.96 5.88
C GLU A 106 5.16 -8.09 6.07
N HIS A 107 5.57 -9.22 6.64
CA HIS A 107 6.95 -9.66 6.64
C HIS A 107 7.10 -10.96 5.85
N LEU A 108 7.55 -10.84 4.60
CA LEU A 108 7.76 -11.99 3.73
C LEU A 108 9.00 -12.78 4.14
N PRO A 109 8.93 -14.12 4.16
CA PRO A 109 10.11 -14.96 4.26
C PRO A 109 11.10 -14.69 3.14
N ALA A 110 12.41 -14.83 3.42
CA ALA A 110 13.47 -14.51 2.46
C ALA A 110 13.36 -15.30 1.15
N GLU A 111 12.82 -16.52 1.18
CA GLU A 111 12.59 -17.33 -0.01
C GLU A 111 11.55 -16.72 -0.96
N ILE A 112 10.62 -15.91 -0.48
CA ILE A 112 9.68 -15.14 -1.32
C ILE A 112 10.27 -13.79 -1.65
N ASP A 113 10.79 -13.07 -0.64
CA ASP A 113 11.26 -11.69 -0.80
C ASP A 113 12.38 -11.57 -1.85
N ASN A 114 13.29 -12.56 -1.89
CA ASN A 114 14.37 -12.61 -2.87
C ASN A 114 13.92 -12.83 -4.32
N GLN A 115 12.65 -13.18 -4.57
CA GLN A 115 12.08 -13.33 -5.90
C GLN A 115 11.44 -12.03 -6.43
N LEU A 116 11.40 -10.98 -5.62
CA LEU A 116 10.71 -9.73 -5.91
C LEU A 116 11.72 -8.61 -6.21
N VAL A 117 11.36 -7.73 -7.14
CA VAL A 117 12.07 -6.47 -7.43
C VAL A 117 11.50 -5.36 -6.54
N TYR A 118 10.17 -5.24 -6.49
CA TYR A 118 9.47 -4.24 -5.71
C TYR A 118 8.21 -4.80 -5.06
N LYS A 119 7.88 -4.23 -3.90
CA LYS A 119 6.66 -4.48 -3.13
C LYS A 119 5.90 -3.16 -3.03
N LEU A 120 4.71 -3.10 -3.60
CA LEU A 120 3.87 -1.90 -3.59
C LEU A 120 2.65 -2.14 -2.70
N TYR A 121 2.61 -1.43 -1.57
CA TYR A 121 1.55 -1.56 -0.57
C TYR A 121 0.68 -0.31 -0.55
N TYR A 122 -0.62 -0.47 -0.79
CA TYR A 122 -1.58 0.63 -0.71
C TYR A 122 -2.98 0.09 -0.43
N GLY A 123 -3.85 0.86 0.23
CA GLY A 123 -5.14 0.29 0.64
C GLY A 123 -6.14 1.29 1.18
N HIS A 124 -7.15 0.73 1.86
CA HIS A 124 -8.16 1.40 2.67
C HIS A 124 -7.93 0.99 4.13
N PHE A 125 -7.06 1.74 4.81
CA PHE A 125 -6.52 1.35 6.12
C PHE A 125 -7.62 1.09 7.16
N MET A 126 -8.57 2.01 7.33
CA MET A 126 -9.68 1.86 8.29
C MET A 126 -10.64 0.70 7.97
N CYS A 127 -10.62 0.18 6.74
CA CYS A 127 -11.40 -1.00 6.34
C CYS A 127 -10.60 -2.31 6.45
N HIS A 128 -9.31 -2.24 6.80
CA HIS A 128 -8.39 -3.37 6.80
C HIS A 128 -8.30 -4.05 5.41
N VAL A 129 -8.41 -3.27 4.34
CA VAL A 129 -8.30 -3.75 2.95
C VAL A 129 -7.01 -3.22 2.32
N PHE A 130 -6.17 -4.13 1.84
CA PHE A 130 -4.86 -3.83 1.26
C PHE A 130 -4.74 -4.41 -0.15
N HIS A 131 -4.17 -3.61 -1.05
CA HIS A 131 -3.70 -4.01 -2.35
C HIS A 131 -2.18 -4.15 -2.25
N GLN A 132 -1.70 -5.33 -2.57
CA GLN A 132 -0.28 -5.65 -2.57
C GLN A 132 0.10 -6.07 -3.98
N ASP A 133 0.77 -5.17 -4.70
CA ASP A 133 1.28 -5.44 -6.04
C ASP A 133 2.78 -5.72 -5.95
N TYR A 134 3.20 -6.83 -6.54
CA TYR A 134 4.58 -7.28 -6.52
C TYR A 134 5.13 -7.34 -7.93
N ILE A 135 6.29 -6.70 -8.12
CA ILE A 135 7.05 -6.79 -9.36
C ILE A 135 7.99 -7.98 -9.23
N VAL A 136 7.74 -9.03 -10.02
CA VAL A 136 8.45 -10.31 -9.92
C VAL A 136 9.69 -10.30 -10.82
N LYS A 137 10.82 -10.82 -10.32
CA LYS A 137 12.07 -10.93 -11.10
C LYS A 137 11.86 -11.79 -12.34
N LYS A 138 12.52 -11.44 -13.45
CA LYS A 138 12.48 -12.23 -14.69
C LYS A 138 12.86 -13.70 -14.45
N GLY A 139 12.13 -14.63 -15.08
CA GLY A 139 12.36 -16.07 -14.99
C GLY A 139 11.78 -16.75 -13.75
N VAL A 140 11.19 -15.99 -12.81
CA VAL A 140 10.46 -16.58 -11.66
C VAL A 140 9.05 -16.99 -12.11
N ASP A 141 8.61 -18.17 -11.69
CA ASP A 141 7.21 -18.59 -11.87
C ASP A 141 6.28 -17.79 -10.94
N ALA A 142 5.70 -16.73 -11.48
CA ALA A 142 4.77 -15.86 -10.76
C ALA A 142 3.50 -16.60 -10.28
N HIS A 143 3.08 -17.66 -10.98
CA HIS A 143 1.92 -18.45 -10.56
C HIS A 143 2.24 -19.29 -9.32
N ALA A 144 3.37 -20.02 -9.35
CA ALA A 144 3.82 -20.79 -8.19
C ALA A 144 4.13 -19.88 -6.99
N LEU A 145 4.72 -18.71 -7.23
CA LEU A 145 4.97 -17.71 -6.19
C LEU A 145 3.66 -17.23 -5.54
N LYS A 146 2.64 -16.94 -6.36
CA LYS A 146 1.32 -16.51 -5.88
C LYS A 146 0.67 -17.57 -4.99
N GLU A 147 0.69 -18.83 -5.39
CA GLU A 147 0.11 -19.90 -4.57
C GLU A 147 0.84 -20.04 -3.21
N LYS A 148 2.17 -19.90 -3.17
CA LYS A 148 2.94 -19.86 -1.91
C LYS A 148 2.51 -18.70 -1.00
N MET A 149 2.36 -17.49 -1.55
CA MET A 149 1.92 -16.32 -0.78
C MET A 149 0.49 -16.51 -0.23
N LEU A 150 -0.41 -17.05 -1.05
CA LEU A 150 -1.78 -17.38 -0.63
C LEU A 150 -1.81 -18.41 0.50
N GLU A 151 -0.89 -19.38 0.51
CA GLU A 151 -0.78 -20.35 1.61
C GLU A 151 -0.30 -19.71 2.91
N LEU A 152 0.65 -18.77 2.85
CA LEU A 152 1.11 -18.01 4.03
C LEU A 152 -0.05 -17.20 4.63
N LEU A 153 -0.81 -16.49 3.81
CA LEU A 153 -1.98 -15.74 4.25
C LEU A 153 -3.02 -16.66 4.91
N LYS A 154 -3.30 -17.82 4.30
CA LYS A 154 -4.21 -18.82 4.90
C LYS A 154 -3.69 -19.37 6.22
N ARG A 155 -2.38 -19.49 6.41
CA ARG A 155 -1.78 -19.97 7.66
C ARG A 155 -1.88 -18.90 8.74
N ALA A 156 -1.53 -17.65 8.44
CA ALA A 156 -1.67 -16.51 9.35
C ALA A 156 -3.13 -16.27 9.77
N ALA A 157 -4.09 -16.47 8.86
CA ALA A 157 -5.51 -16.42 9.19
C ALA A 157 -5.88 -17.47 10.27
N ARG A 158 -5.33 -18.69 10.18
CA ARG A 158 -5.68 -19.83 11.04
C ARG A 158 -5.02 -19.78 12.42
N SER A 159 -3.89 -19.10 12.58
CA SER A 159 -3.16 -19.02 13.86
C SER A 159 -3.79 -18.07 14.88
N ILE A 160 -4.84 -17.35 14.51
CA ILE A 160 -5.55 -16.40 15.37
C ILE A 160 -6.95 -16.95 15.65
N PRO A 161 -7.42 -16.94 16.91
CA PRO A 161 -8.69 -17.57 17.30
C PRO A 161 -9.87 -17.00 16.48
N PRO A 162 -10.87 -17.85 16.15
CA PRO A 162 -12.01 -17.41 15.36
C PRO A 162 -12.81 -16.36 16.13
N SER A 163 -12.80 -15.12 15.65
CA SER A 163 -13.82 -14.13 16.01
C SER A 163 -15.03 -14.31 15.09
N THR A 164 -16.23 -13.98 15.59
CA THR A 164 -17.52 -14.29 14.93
C THR A 164 -17.75 -13.56 13.60
N THR A 165 -16.81 -12.74 13.12
CA THR A 165 -16.95 -12.06 11.82
C THR A 165 -15.58 -11.84 11.19
N SER A 166 -15.45 -12.19 9.90
CA SER A 166 -14.32 -11.98 8.96
C SER A 166 -13.18 -13.03 8.96
N GLY A 167 -12.94 -13.62 7.78
CA GLY A 167 -11.73 -14.36 7.42
C GLY A 167 -10.90 -13.54 6.42
N ILE A 168 -9.66 -13.98 6.13
CA ILE A 168 -8.86 -13.35 5.08
C ILE A 168 -9.46 -13.71 3.72
N PHE A 169 -10.02 -12.71 3.02
CA PHE A 169 -10.53 -12.88 1.66
C PHE A 169 -9.50 -12.38 0.67
N THR A 170 -9.06 -13.25 -0.23
CA THR A 170 -8.30 -12.82 -1.41
C THR A 170 -9.24 -12.75 -2.61
N LYS A 171 -9.40 -11.56 -3.19
CA LYS A 171 -10.14 -11.43 -4.44
C LYS A 171 -9.21 -11.86 -5.56
N ARG A 172 -9.38 -13.08 -6.11
CA ARG A 172 -8.71 -13.45 -7.38
C ARG A 172 -9.22 -12.50 -8.47
N ARG A 173 -8.42 -11.50 -8.85
CA ARG A 173 -8.59 -10.87 -10.17
C ARG A 173 -8.37 -11.98 -11.21
N ARG A 174 -9.37 -12.20 -12.07
CA ARG A 174 -9.17 -12.98 -13.30
C ARG A 174 -8.17 -12.19 -14.14
N ALA A 175 -7.10 -12.86 -14.56
CA ALA A 175 -6.20 -12.37 -15.61
C ALA A 175 -6.98 -12.19 -16.91
#